data_AF-A0AAU3QJ18-F1
#
_entry.id   AF-A0AAU3QJ18-F1
#
_cell.length_a   1.000
_cell.length_b   1.000
_cell.length_c   1.000
_cell.angle_alpha   90.00
_cell.angle_beta   90.00
_cell.angle_gamma   90.00
#
_symmetry.space_group_name_H-M   'P 1'
#
loop_
_entity.id
_entity.type
_entity.pdbx_description
1 polymer ?
#
loop_
_entity_poly.entity_id
_entity_poly.type
_entity_poly.pdbx_seq_one_letter_code
_entity_poly.pdbx_strand_id
1 'polypeptide(L)'
;MSTRSTRSIRSICTGARGAVTAVAAAVVLGAFLVGCSDAETSQGPGGDVPYVAPSANAAAASKAADEAVAAQDAKDEASAEAEASEAAEAARNRPEVVRDAFAGLQAALNDNCTPGSSNCACFLGRVHDELVRLDKAMKAGAQGPGHFREPIAEIAALRGALNGDLSTDNLEKHRSELIGTRDRVSTWMQGHPEDYR
;
A
#
# COMPACT_ATOMS: atom_id res chain seq x y z
N MET A 1 -31.77 -22.68 -22.43
CA MET A 1 -30.99 -21.46 -22.12
C MET A 1 -30.97 -21.30 -20.61
N SER A 2 -29.86 -21.66 -19.96
CA SER A 2 -29.72 -21.57 -18.50
C SER A 2 -28.67 -20.53 -18.18
N THR A 3 -29.11 -19.35 -17.74
CA THR A 3 -28.25 -18.23 -17.35
C THR A 3 -27.50 -18.57 -16.07
N ARG A 4 -26.24 -19.03 -16.17
CA ARG A 4 -25.35 -19.15 -15.01
C ARG A 4 -24.99 -17.75 -14.54
N SER A 5 -25.51 -17.41 -13.35
CA SER A 5 -25.22 -16.20 -12.61
C SER A 5 -23.74 -16.18 -12.22
N THR A 6 -22.96 -15.33 -12.89
CA THR A 6 -21.56 -15.04 -12.56
C THR A 6 -21.52 -14.22 -11.26
N ARG A 7 -21.81 -14.83 -10.11
CA ARG A 7 -21.58 -14.16 -8.83
C ARG A 7 -20.07 -14.07 -8.61
N SER A 8 -19.56 -12.84 -8.71
CA SER A 8 -18.20 -12.49 -8.36
C SER A 8 -17.86 -13.01 -6.95
N ILE A 9 -16.76 -13.76 -6.83
CA ILE A 9 -16.28 -14.36 -5.57
C ILE A 9 -16.17 -13.32 -4.44
N ARG A 10 -15.88 -12.06 -4.79
CA ARG A 10 -15.85 -10.94 -3.83
C ARG A 10 -17.16 -10.75 -3.08
N SER A 11 -18.29 -11.11 -3.68
CA SER A 11 -19.61 -10.97 -3.05
C SER A 11 -19.99 -12.15 -2.17
N ILE A 12 -19.29 -13.29 -2.27
CA ILE A 12 -19.59 -14.54 -1.54
C ILE A 12 -18.77 -14.58 -0.22
N CYS A 13 -17.62 -13.91 -0.17
CA CYS A 13 -16.69 -13.97 0.96
C CYS A 13 -16.90 -12.89 2.03
N THR A 14 -18.00 -12.15 1.96
CA THR A 14 -18.36 -11.09 2.93
C THR A 14 -18.86 -11.62 4.28
N GLY A 15 -18.62 -12.89 4.60
CA GLY A 15 -19.13 -13.56 5.79
C GLY A 15 -18.05 -13.89 6.84
N ALA A 16 -17.15 -12.98 7.19
CA ALA A 16 -16.24 -13.15 8.34
C ALA A 16 -15.60 -11.85 8.85
N ARG A 17 -16.29 -10.70 8.78
CA ARG A 17 -15.93 -9.53 9.60
C ARG A 17 -16.81 -9.55 10.85
N GLY A 18 -16.40 -10.39 11.80
CA GLY A 18 -16.91 -10.32 13.16
C GLY A 18 -16.69 -8.91 13.72
N ALA A 19 -17.75 -8.40 14.34
CA ALA A 19 -17.89 -7.13 15.04
C ALA A 19 -16.57 -6.44 15.46
N VAL A 20 -16.31 -5.28 14.87
CA VAL A 20 -15.47 -4.26 15.50
C VAL A 20 -16.27 -3.74 16.69
N THR A 21 -16.02 -4.29 17.87
CA THR A 21 -16.48 -3.69 19.13
C THR A 21 -15.70 -2.38 19.30
N ALA A 22 -16.37 -1.27 19.01
CA ALA A 22 -15.92 0.05 19.36
C ALA A 22 -15.74 0.13 20.89
N VAL A 23 -14.50 0.18 21.36
CA VAL A 23 -14.21 0.63 22.72
C VAL A 23 -14.08 2.14 22.67
N ALA A 24 -15.05 2.79 23.30
CA ALA A 24 -15.23 4.22 23.37
C ALA A 24 -13.99 4.94 23.91
N ALA A 25 -13.71 6.08 23.28
CA ALA A 25 -12.80 7.10 23.77
C ALA A 25 -13.35 7.72 25.07
N ALA A 26 -12.49 7.87 26.08
CA ALA A 26 -12.64 8.87 27.13
C ALA A 26 -11.29 9.09 27.83
N VAL A 27 -10.55 10.11 27.42
CA VAL A 27 -9.55 10.77 28.27
C VAL A 27 -9.87 12.26 28.27
N VAL A 28 -9.84 12.80 29.48
CA VAL A 28 -10.45 14.02 29.98
C VAL A 28 -9.42 15.16 30.06
N LEU A 29 -9.88 16.36 29.67
CA LEU A 29 -9.48 17.74 30.06
C LEU A 29 -8.01 18.19 29.98
N GLY A 30 -7.83 19.33 29.28
CA GLY A 30 -6.70 20.23 29.45
C GLY A 30 -6.94 21.56 28.74
N ALA A 31 -7.63 22.49 29.40
CA ALA A 31 -7.76 23.88 28.96
C ALA A 31 -6.48 24.65 29.31
N PHE A 32 -5.90 25.37 28.34
CA PHE A 32 -5.02 26.51 28.60
C PHE A 32 -5.27 27.62 27.57
N LEU A 33 -5.69 28.76 28.12
CA LEU A 33 -5.83 30.07 27.48
C LEU A 33 -4.44 30.72 27.37
N VAL A 34 -4.04 31.20 26.20
CA VAL A 34 -3.21 32.42 26.06
C VAL A 34 -3.51 33.04 24.69
N GLY A 35 -4.11 34.23 24.72
CA GLY A 35 -4.13 35.15 23.59
C GLY A 35 -2.86 35.98 23.52
N CYS A 36 -2.49 36.40 22.31
CA CYS A 36 -1.54 37.49 22.07
C CYS A 36 -2.14 38.44 21.03
N SER A 37 -2.86 39.42 21.57
CA SER A 37 -2.85 40.85 21.24
C SER A 37 -2.41 41.28 19.84
N ASP A 38 -3.37 41.62 18.99
CA ASP A 38 -3.20 42.70 18.01
C ASP A 38 -3.15 44.02 18.79
N ALA A 39 -1.99 44.65 18.79
CA ALA A 39 -1.79 45.96 19.40
C ALA A 39 -2.35 47.04 18.45
N GLU A 40 -3.48 47.63 18.84
CA GLU A 40 -3.85 48.97 18.40
C GLU A 40 -2.78 49.97 18.89
N THR A 41 -2.11 50.66 17.97
CA THR A 41 -1.56 51.99 18.27
C THR A 41 -2.42 53.03 17.59
N SER A 42 -3.28 53.66 18.39
CA SER A 42 -3.97 54.91 18.09
C SER A 42 -2.98 56.08 18.14
N GLN A 43 -2.90 56.89 17.08
CA GLN A 43 -2.74 58.36 17.10
C GLN A 43 -2.62 58.91 15.67
N GLY A 44 -3.59 59.75 15.25
CA GLY A 44 -3.43 60.64 14.07
C GLY A 44 -2.54 61.85 14.41
N PRO A 45 -2.66 63.01 13.72
CA PRO A 45 -2.97 63.27 12.31
C PRO A 45 -1.86 64.08 11.60
N GLY A 46 -1.85 64.07 10.27
CA GLY A 46 -1.24 65.13 9.45
C GLY A 46 0.19 64.88 8.97
N GLY A 47 0.43 65.25 7.71
CA GLY A 47 1.75 65.35 7.11
C GLY A 47 1.78 64.79 5.70
N ASP A 48 1.42 65.61 4.73
CA ASP A 48 1.77 65.43 3.32
C ASP A 48 3.24 64.96 3.19
N VAL A 49 3.43 63.68 2.89
CA VAL A 49 4.70 63.17 2.38
C VAL A 49 4.58 63.05 0.87
N PRO A 50 5.56 63.55 0.09
CA PRO A 50 5.52 63.40 -1.35
C PRO A 50 5.47 61.91 -1.68
N TYR A 51 4.58 61.52 -2.59
CA TYR A 51 4.65 60.22 -3.25
C TYR A 51 6.01 60.13 -3.95
N VAL A 52 6.96 59.44 -3.31
CA VAL A 52 8.21 59.04 -3.95
C VAL A 52 7.86 57.78 -4.73
N ALA A 53 7.93 57.88 -6.06
CA ALA A 53 7.78 56.72 -6.93
C ALA A 53 8.72 55.60 -6.44
N PRO A 54 8.26 54.33 -6.34
CA PRO A 54 9.13 53.23 -5.97
C PRO A 54 10.34 53.23 -6.91
N SER A 55 11.52 53.45 -6.37
CA SER A 55 12.75 53.41 -7.15
C SER A 55 12.84 52.07 -7.88
N ALA A 56 13.47 52.06 -9.07
CA ALA A 56 13.70 50.83 -9.85
C ALA A 56 14.35 49.70 -9.02
N ASN A 57 15.00 50.03 -7.91
CA ASN A 57 15.58 49.09 -6.94
C ASN A 57 14.53 48.29 -6.17
N ALA A 58 13.33 48.82 -5.92
CA ALA A 58 12.25 48.11 -5.25
C ALA A 58 11.62 47.04 -6.17
N ALA A 59 11.41 47.38 -7.44
CA ALA A 59 10.91 46.43 -8.44
C ALA A 59 11.94 45.32 -8.76
N ALA A 60 13.24 45.65 -8.75
CA ALA A 60 14.31 44.66 -8.87
C ALA A 60 14.40 43.74 -7.65
N ALA A 61 14.17 44.26 -6.43
CA ALA A 61 14.17 43.47 -5.20
C ALA A 61 12.97 42.50 -5.12
N SER A 62 11.78 42.93 -5.57
CA SER A 62 10.60 42.05 -5.63
C SER A 62 10.78 40.92 -6.63
N LYS A 63 11.31 41.22 -7.83
CA LYS A 63 11.58 40.20 -8.85
C LYS A 63 12.63 39.18 -8.41
N ALA A 64 13.68 39.64 -7.72
CA ALA A 64 14.69 38.77 -7.13
C ALA A 64 14.12 37.89 -5.99
N ALA A 65 13.13 38.38 -5.25
CA ALA A 65 12.43 37.60 -4.23
C ALA A 65 11.51 36.53 -4.85
N ASP A 66 10.74 36.87 -5.89
CA ASP A 66 9.91 35.91 -6.62
C ASP A 66 10.74 34.81 -7.31
N GLU A 67 11.87 35.15 -7.91
CA GLU A 67 12.80 34.16 -8.49
C GLU A 67 13.47 33.28 -7.42
N ALA A 68 13.71 33.80 -6.21
CA ALA A 68 14.23 33.01 -5.11
C ALA A 68 13.19 32.03 -4.54
N VAL A 69 11.92 32.44 -4.47
CA VAL A 69 10.81 31.57 -4.03
C VAL A 69 10.55 30.47 -5.06
N ALA A 70 10.50 30.80 -6.36
CA ALA A 70 10.33 29.81 -7.43
C ALA A 70 11.51 28.80 -7.50
N ALA A 71 12.74 29.25 -7.20
CA ALA A 71 13.90 28.38 -7.11
C ALA A 71 13.92 27.50 -5.84
N GLN A 72 13.25 27.94 -4.76
CA GLN A 72 13.01 27.14 -3.56
C GLN A 72 11.95 26.08 -3.81
N ASP A 73 10.79 26.44 -4.39
CA ASP A 73 9.73 25.49 -4.74
C ASP A 73 10.24 24.38 -5.67
N ALA A 74 11.04 24.72 -6.68
CA ALA A 74 11.65 23.72 -7.57
C ALA A 74 12.67 22.82 -6.86
N LYS A 75 13.35 23.33 -5.82
CA LYS A 75 14.26 22.54 -4.98
C LYS A 75 13.50 21.63 -4.01
N ASP A 76 12.41 22.12 -3.44
CA ASP A 76 11.58 21.37 -2.50
C ASP A 76 10.84 20.23 -3.23
N GLU A 77 10.34 20.45 -4.45
CA GLU A 77 9.77 19.37 -5.27
C GLU A 77 10.82 18.33 -5.70
N ALA A 78 12.00 18.77 -6.14
CA ALA A 78 13.09 17.85 -6.50
C ALA A 78 13.59 17.05 -5.28
N SER A 79 13.60 17.65 -4.10
CA SER A 79 13.93 16.97 -2.84
C SER A 79 12.86 15.98 -2.44
N ALA A 80 11.57 16.31 -2.62
CA ALA A 80 10.46 15.41 -2.33
C ALA A 80 10.44 14.19 -3.27
N GLU A 81 10.74 14.35 -4.56
CA GLU A 81 10.87 13.23 -5.50
C GLU A 81 12.09 12.33 -5.20
N ALA A 82 13.20 12.92 -4.75
CA ALA A 82 14.38 12.17 -4.32
C ALA A 82 14.09 11.35 -3.05
N GLU A 83 13.48 11.97 -2.04
CA GLU A 83 13.07 11.30 -0.79
C GLU A 83 12.04 10.19 -1.04
N ALA A 84 11.07 10.40 -1.94
CA ALA A 84 10.11 9.38 -2.33
C ALA A 84 10.78 8.20 -3.06
N SER A 85 11.79 8.47 -3.88
CA SER A 85 12.56 7.46 -4.59
C SER A 85 13.45 6.65 -3.64
N GLU A 86 14.13 7.29 -2.69
CA GLU A 86 14.90 6.63 -1.64
C GLU A 86 14.01 5.83 -0.70
N ALA A 87 12.83 6.33 -0.31
CA ALA A 87 11.87 5.58 0.49
C ALA A 87 11.36 4.34 -0.26
N ALA A 88 11.11 4.47 -1.56
CA ALA A 88 10.72 3.34 -2.40
C ALA A 88 11.87 2.32 -2.58
N GLU A 89 13.12 2.78 -2.68
CA GLU A 89 14.29 1.91 -2.76
C GLU A 89 14.59 1.23 -1.42
N ALA A 90 14.48 1.95 -0.31
CA ALA A 90 14.57 1.42 1.04
C ALA A 90 13.45 0.42 1.35
N ALA A 91 12.26 0.60 0.78
CA ALA A 91 11.17 -0.38 0.86
C ALA A 91 11.44 -1.63 0.01
N ARG A 92 12.12 -1.51 -1.14
CA ARG A 92 12.55 -2.66 -1.98
C ARG A 92 13.71 -3.42 -1.34
N ASN A 93 14.62 -2.72 -0.67
CA ASN A 93 15.77 -3.28 0.05
C ASN A 93 15.41 -3.98 1.37
N ARG A 94 14.13 -4.06 1.71
CA ARG A 94 13.63 -4.62 2.94
C ARG A 94 13.06 -6.04 2.73
N PRO A 95 13.70 -7.11 3.24
CA PRO A 95 13.15 -8.47 3.19
C PRO A 95 11.76 -8.59 3.81
N GLU A 96 11.37 -7.62 4.65
CA GLU A 96 10.07 -7.51 5.30
C GLU A 96 8.89 -7.59 4.33
N VAL A 97 9.00 -7.08 3.10
CA VAL A 97 7.89 -7.15 2.13
C VAL A 97 7.60 -8.60 1.71
N VAL A 98 8.66 -9.39 1.46
CA VAL A 98 8.53 -10.82 1.15
C VAL A 98 8.07 -11.57 2.39
N ARG A 99 8.61 -11.24 3.57
CA ARG A 99 8.23 -11.82 4.85
C ARG A 99 6.74 -11.66 5.15
N ASP A 100 6.22 -10.45 4.98
CA ASP A 100 4.84 -10.11 5.33
C ASP A 100 3.87 -10.75 4.33
N ALA A 101 4.21 -10.76 3.03
CA ALA A 101 3.44 -11.50 2.03
C ALA A 101 3.46 -13.00 2.30
N PHE A 102 4.60 -13.55 2.72
CA PHE A 102 4.72 -14.95 3.09
C PHE A 102 3.90 -15.28 4.34
N ALA A 103 3.87 -14.40 5.34
CA ALA A 103 3.01 -14.55 6.52
C ALA A 103 1.52 -14.64 6.15
N GLY A 104 1.07 -13.89 5.14
CA GLY A 104 -0.28 -14.02 4.58
C GLY A 104 -0.56 -15.42 4.03
N LEU A 105 0.37 -15.99 3.26
CA LEU A 105 0.27 -17.37 2.76
C LEU A 105 0.27 -18.40 3.90
N GLN A 106 1.11 -18.18 4.92
CA GLN A 106 1.18 -19.04 6.11
C GLN A 106 -0.12 -19.05 6.91
N ALA A 107 -0.88 -17.95 6.92
CA ALA A 107 -2.18 -17.90 7.58
C ALA A 107 -3.24 -18.83 6.95
N ALA A 108 -2.99 -19.35 5.75
CA ALA A 108 -3.81 -20.35 5.09
C ALA A 108 -3.13 -21.74 5.04
N LEU A 109 -1.98 -21.92 5.68
CA LEU A 109 -1.26 -23.19 5.72
C LEU A 109 -2.02 -24.20 6.59
N ASN A 110 -2.02 -25.48 6.21
CA ASN A 110 -2.75 -26.59 6.85
C ASN A 110 -4.28 -26.51 6.78
N ASP A 111 -4.85 -25.37 6.40
CA ASP A 111 -6.27 -25.27 6.11
C ASP A 111 -6.63 -26.07 4.85
N ASN A 112 -7.88 -26.52 4.80
CA ASN A 112 -8.46 -27.21 3.66
C ASN A 112 -9.97 -26.93 3.62
N CYS A 113 -10.63 -27.33 2.54
CA CYS A 113 -12.07 -27.15 2.39
C CYS A 113 -12.76 -28.33 1.71
N THR A 114 -14.06 -28.49 1.95
CA THR A 114 -14.88 -29.48 1.26
C THR A 114 -15.50 -28.85 0.00
N PRO A 115 -15.33 -29.45 -1.21
CA PRO A 115 -15.91 -28.94 -2.45
C PRO A 115 -17.42 -28.75 -2.36
N GLY A 116 -17.95 -27.77 -3.09
CA GLY A 116 -19.37 -27.41 -3.09
C GLY A 116 -19.85 -26.60 -1.88
N SER A 117 -18.98 -26.35 -0.90
CA SER A 117 -19.30 -25.44 0.22
C SER A 117 -18.93 -23.99 -0.13
N SER A 118 -19.73 -23.02 0.30
CA SER A 118 -19.42 -21.59 0.11
C SER A 118 -18.07 -21.20 0.73
N ASN A 119 -17.68 -21.87 1.82
CA ASN A 119 -16.40 -21.67 2.48
C ASN A 119 -15.21 -22.15 1.63
N CYS A 120 -15.41 -23.15 0.78
CA CYS A 120 -14.34 -23.68 -0.08
C CYS A 120 -13.95 -22.70 -1.17
N ALA A 121 -14.93 -22.12 -1.86
CA ALA A 121 -14.68 -21.05 -2.83
C ALA A 121 -13.90 -19.89 -2.21
N CYS A 122 -14.26 -19.48 -0.98
CA CYS A 122 -13.59 -18.38 -0.29
C CYS A 122 -12.18 -18.73 0.19
N PHE A 123 -11.99 -19.94 0.70
CA PHE A 123 -10.66 -20.43 1.06
C PHE A 123 -9.74 -20.47 -0.17
N LEU A 124 -10.20 -21.07 -1.28
CA LEU A 124 -9.42 -21.19 -2.51
C LEU A 124 -9.11 -19.83 -3.14
N GLY A 125 -10.07 -18.91 -3.12
CA GLY A 125 -9.85 -17.52 -3.53
C GLY A 125 -8.79 -16.82 -2.68
N ARG A 126 -8.83 -17.00 -1.35
CA ARG A 126 -7.78 -16.47 -0.45
C ARG A 126 -6.41 -17.06 -0.75
N VAL A 127 -6.30 -18.38 -0.90
CA VAL A 127 -5.02 -19.03 -1.25
C VAL A 127 -4.44 -18.45 -2.55
N HIS A 128 -5.28 -18.27 -3.57
CA HIS A 128 -4.86 -17.63 -4.81
C HIS A 128 -4.35 -16.20 -4.59
N ASP A 129 -5.09 -15.38 -3.85
CA ASP A 129 -4.74 -13.99 -3.58
C ASP A 129 -3.39 -13.87 -2.83
N GLU A 130 -3.16 -14.70 -1.82
CA GLU A 130 -1.89 -14.68 -1.06
C GLU A 130 -0.72 -15.17 -1.92
N LEU A 131 -0.90 -16.18 -2.78
CA LEU A 131 0.13 -16.59 -3.75
C LEU A 131 0.45 -15.47 -4.74
N VAL A 132 -0.56 -14.73 -5.23
CA VAL A 132 -0.34 -13.58 -6.12
C VAL A 132 0.38 -12.44 -5.42
N ARG A 133 0.07 -12.18 -4.15
CA ARG A 133 0.79 -11.16 -3.35
C ARG A 133 2.25 -11.55 -3.13
N LEU A 134 2.50 -12.81 -2.80
CA LEU A 134 3.86 -13.32 -2.63
C LEU A 134 4.67 -13.26 -3.93
N ASP A 135 4.08 -13.63 -5.07
CA ASP A 135 4.71 -13.48 -6.41
C ASP A 135 5.14 -12.03 -6.68
N LYS A 136 4.28 -11.06 -6.36
CA LYS A 136 4.60 -9.62 -6.53
C LYS A 136 5.72 -9.20 -5.59
N ALA A 137 5.68 -9.62 -4.33
CA ALA A 137 6.70 -9.28 -3.34
C ALA A 137 8.07 -9.85 -3.74
N MET A 138 8.14 -11.12 -4.11
CA MET A 138 9.37 -11.79 -4.55
C MET A 138 9.97 -11.15 -5.80
N LYS A 139 9.15 -10.71 -6.76
CA LYS A 139 9.62 -10.03 -7.97
C LYS A 139 10.12 -8.61 -7.71
N ALA A 140 9.55 -7.93 -6.73
CA ALA A 140 9.87 -6.53 -6.41
C ALA A 140 10.94 -6.38 -5.32
N GLY A 141 11.24 -7.45 -4.57
CA GLY A 141 12.23 -7.44 -3.50
C GLY A 141 13.65 -7.24 -4.01
N ALA A 142 14.54 -6.78 -3.12
CA ALA A 142 15.94 -6.44 -3.39
C ALA A 142 16.71 -7.52 -4.16
N GLN A 143 16.48 -8.78 -3.80
CA GLN A 143 17.16 -9.94 -4.37
C GLN A 143 16.66 -10.26 -5.80
N GLY A 144 15.51 -9.70 -6.16
CA GLY A 144 14.91 -9.81 -7.48
C GLY A 144 14.33 -11.20 -7.81
N PRO A 145 13.72 -11.33 -9.00
CA PRO A 145 13.03 -12.55 -9.41
C PRO A 145 13.95 -13.75 -9.67
N GLY A 146 15.25 -13.50 -9.89
CA GLY A 146 16.23 -14.57 -10.13
C GLY A 146 16.51 -15.40 -8.88
N HIS A 147 16.43 -14.77 -7.71
CA HIS A 147 16.61 -15.42 -6.42
C HIS A 147 15.42 -16.33 -6.06
N PHE A 148 14.19 -15.83 -6.24
CA PHE A 148 12.94 -16.57 -5.99
C PHE A 148 12.44 -17.37 -7.20
N ARG A 149 13.34 -17.88 -8.05
CA ARG A 149 12.96 -18.44 -9.37
C ARG A 149 11.97 -19.59 -9.26
N GLU A 150 12.18 -20.49 -8.31
CA GLU A 150 11.34 -21.68 -8.12
C GLU A 150 9.92 -21.35 -7.64
N PRO A 151 9.72 -20.63 -6.52
CA PRO A 151 8.36 -20.29 -6.07
C PRO A 151 7.63 -19.39 -7.07
N ILE A 152 8.32 -18.51 -7.80
CA ILE A 152 7.71 -17.70 -8.88
C ILE A 152 7.22 -18.61 -10.02
N ALA A 153 8.00 -19.62 -10.41
CA ALA A 153 7.62 -20.55 -11.47
C ALA A 153 6.40 -21.39 -11.09
N GLU A 154 6.34 -21.88 -9.85
CA GLU A 154 5.18 -22.60 -9.30
C GLU A 154 3.91 -21.76 -9.36
N ILE A 155 3.98 -20.49 -8.92
CA ILE A 155 2.83 -19.58 -8.94
C ILE A 155 2.42 -19.23 -10.39
N ALA A 156 3.38 -19.11 -11.30
CA ALA A 156 3.11 -18.87 -12.72
C ALA A 156 2.40 -20.07 -13.38
N ALA A 157 2.83 -21.30 -13.08
CA ALA A 157 2.20 -22.52 -13.57
C ALA A 157 0.74 -22.62 -13.09
N LEU A 158 0.49 -22.37 -11.80
CA LEU A 158 -0.86 -22.30 -11.26
C LEU A 158 -1.72 -21.26 -11.99
N ARG A 159 -1.19 -20.05 -12.21
CA ARG A 159 -1.92 -18.99 -12.93
C ARG A 159 -2.26 -19.40 -14.36
N GLY A 160 -1.35 -20.11 -15.03
CA GLY A 160 -1.60 -20.71 -16.34
C GLY A 160 -2.72 -21.74 -16.31
N ALA A 161 -2.72 -22.64 -15.32
CA ALA A 161 -3.79 -23.64 -15.15
C ALA A 161 -5.16 -23.00 -14.91
N LEU A 162 -5.21 -21.92 -14.10
CA LEU A 162 -6.45 -21.17 -13.86
C LEU A 162 -6.92 -20.37 -15.07
N ASN A 163 -6.03 -20.06 -16.02
CA ASN A 163 -6.31 -19.29 -17.24
C ASN A 163 -7.06 -17.97 -16.99
N GLY A 164 -6.78 -17.32 -15.85
CA GLY A 164 -7.44 -16.08 -15.42
C GLY A 164 -8.88 -16.23 -14.94
N ASP A 165 -9.46 -17.44 -14.94
CA ASP A 165 -10.81 -17.70 -14.45
C ASP A 165 -10.79 -17.96 -12.93
N LEU A 166 -11.25 -16.97 -12.18
CA LEU A 166 -11.42 -17.04 -10.73
C LEU A 166 -12.89 -17.26 -10.36
N SER A 167 -13.67 -17.98 -11.15
CA SER A 167 -15.00 -18.43 -10.76
C SER A 167 -14.93 -19.58 -9.75
N THR A 168 -15.98 -19.74 -8.94
CA THR A 168 -16.07 -20.83 -7.96
C THR A 168 -15.84 -22.20 -8.61
N ASP A 169 -16.53 -22.46 -9.73
CA ASP A 169 -16.41 -23.72 -10.46
C ASP A 169 -14.96 -24.00 -10.87
N ASN A 170 -14.24 -22.97 -11.36
CA ASN A 170 -12.86 -23.15 -11.81
C ASN A 170 -11.86 -23.30 -10.66
N LEU A 171 -12.02 -22.53 -9.57
CA LEU A 171 -11.17 -22.68 -8.39
C LEU A 171 -11.33 -24.05 -7.75
N GLU A 172 -12.57 -24.53 -7.59
CA GLU A 172 -12.82 -25.86 -7.03
C GLU A 172 -12.30 -26.97 -7.94
N LYS A 173 -12.46 -26.82 -9.27
CA LYS A 173 -11.86 -27.74 -10.26
C LYS A 173 -10.34 -27.83 -10.09
N HIS A 174 -9.67 -26.73 -9.76
CA HIS A 174 -8.22 -26.68 -9.55
C HIS A 174 -7.81 -26.69 -8.07
N ARG A 175 -8.68 -27.16 -7.17
CA ARG A 175 -8.43 -27.17 -5.72
C ARG A 175 -7.09 -27.80 -5.35
N SER A 176 -6.81 -28.99 -5.89
CA SER A 176 -5.57 -29.70 -5.59
C SER A 176 -4.33 -28.95 -6.07
N GLU A 177 -4.43 -28.26 -7.21
CA GLU A 177 -3.33 -27.45 -7.74
C GLU A 177 -3.07 -26.21 -6.89
N LEU A 178 -4.14 -25.52 -6.45
CA LEU A 178 -4.06 -24.36 -5.56
C LEU A 178 -3.41 -24.71 -4.22
N ILE A 179 -3.90 -25.77 -3.57
CA ILE A 179 -3.39 -26.23 -2.27
C ILE A 179 -1.96 -26.77 -2.44
N GLY A 180 -1.71 -27.56 -3.48
CA GLY A 180 -0.38 -28.10 -3.77
C GLY A 180 0.65 -27.00 -4.02
N THR A 181 0.28 -25.95 -4.77
CA THR A 181 1.16 -24.80 -5.00
C THR A 181 1.46 -24.05 -3.71
N ARG A 182 0.44 -23.81 -2.86
CA ARG A 182 0.63 -23.23 -1.52
C ARG A 182 1.66 -24.02 -0.72
N ASP A 183 1.53 -25.34 -0.71
CA ASP A 183 2.39 -26.21 0.09
C ASP A 183 3.82 -26.24 -0.45
N ARG A 184 4.01 -26.42 -1.77
CA ARG A 184 5.34 -26.39 -2.40
C ARG A 184 6.06 -25.06 -2.18
N VAL A 185 5.38 -23.95 -2.41
CA VAL A 185 5.93 -22.61 -2.16
C VAL A 185 6.25 -22.42 -0.68
N SER A 186 5.38 -22.87 0.22
CA SER A 186 5.62 -22.78 1.67
C SER A 186 6.82 -23.59 2.12
N THR A 187 6.97 -24.82 1.63
CA THR A 187 8.12 -25.67 1.91
C THR A 187 9.40 -25.03 1.38
N TRP A 188 9.38 -24.49 0.16
CA TRP A 188 10.54 -23.83 -0.42
C TRP A 188 10.97 -22.64 0.44
N MET A 189 10.04 -21.73 0.76
CA MET A 189 10.31 -20.56 1.59
C MET A 189 10.85 -20.99 2.96
N GLN A 190 10.21 -21.95 3.64
CA GLN A 190 10.69 -22.44 4.94
C GLN A 190 12.09 -23.06 4.89
N GLY A 191 12.52 -23.56 3.73
CA GLY A 191 13.87 -24.08 3.49
C GLY A 191 14.93 -22.99 3.27
N HIS A 192 14.53 -21.75 2.99
CA HIS A 192 15.40 -20.61 2.70
C HIS A 192 15.05 -19.38 3.56
N PRO A 193 15.08 -19.51 4.90
CA PRO A 193 14.66 -18.44 5.79
C PRO A 193 15.42 -17.13 5.65
N GLU A 194 16.69 -17.19 5.28
CA GLU A 194 17.57 -16.04 5.02
C GLU A 194 17.08 -15.15 3.86
N ASP A 195 16.25 -15.69 2.97
CA ASP A 195 15.78 -14.98 1.79
C ASP A 195 14.70 -13.94 2.12
N TYR A 196 14.13 -14.00 3.32
CA TYR A 196 13.02 -13.15 3.76
C TYR A 196 13.03 -12.80 5.26
N ARG A 197 14.15 -13.02 5.97
CA ARG A 197 14.28 -12.65 7.39
C ARG A 197 15.02 -11.34 7.60
#